data_AF-A0A2V9WY71-F1
#
_entry.id   AF-A0A2V9WY71-F1
#
_cell.length_a   1.000
_cell.length_b   1.000
_cell.length_c   1.000
_cell.angle_alpha   90.00
_cell.angle_beta   90.00
_cell.angle_gamma   90.00
#
_symmetry.space_group_name_H-M   'P 1'
#
loop_
_entity.id
_entity.type
_entity.pdbx_description
1 polymer ?
#
loop_
_entity_poly.entity_id
_entity_poly.type
_entity_poly.pdbx_seq_one_letter_code
_entity_poly.pdbx_strand_id
1 'polypeptide(L)'
;MIQDRNGTLWLFWARLIVVSLTVQYYALFTKTSYNMGATWSSETQLTNTSTSVDSYMPSAAQSSYGTKSLWLFYSSNLNEPTYDIYALMSSGISPVHDVDLSAIHASNNLGTFWEYPGGLKSIGQSAIVTVSITVANVGDYGESINLSLTATNKTSTSLGTKTSFVGPGASVIVYYYWNTSGIKPARYGFSATVTPVPGEAYGNTFDNTLSLSNQTRIIPLGDVNQDGSIDIIDAGVCLAHFGWKDSSYYLLKYSDVDNAGYIDIIDVGVVEVNFGFVS
;
A
#
# COMPACT_ATOMS: atom_id res chain seq x y z
N MET A 1 16.30 19.07 -6.59
CA MET A 1 15.23 18.32 -7.28
C MET A 1 14.09 18.13 -6.30
N ILE A 2 12.84 18.18 -6.76
CA ILE A 2 11.64 17.94 -5.95
C ILE A 2 10.56 17.28 -6.81
N GLN A 3 9.67 16.49 -6.21
CA GLN A 3 8.42 16.05 -6.83
C GLN A 3 7.29 16.93 -6.29
N ASP A 4 6.48 17.52 -7.16
CA ASP A 4 5.28 18.22 -6.72
C ASP A 4 4.12 17.25 -6.45
N ARG A 5 3.07 17.72 -5.80
CA ARG A 5 1.86 16.94 -5.50
C ARG A 5 1.04 16.46 -6.70
N ASN A 6 1.37 16.88 -7.93
CA ASN A 6 0.80 16.30 -9.15
C ASN A 6 1.77 15.25 -9.74
N GLY A 7 2.76 14.82 -8.97
CA GLY A 7 3.72 13.82 -9.35
C GLY A 7 4.77 14.29 -10.37
N THR A 8 4.83 15.59 -10.67
CA THR A 8 5.81 16.13 -11.62
C THR A 8 7.16 16.28 -10.94
N LEU A 9 8.22 15.77 -11.56
CA LEU A 9 9.59 16.00 -11.10
C LEU A 9 10.10 17.34 -11.63
N TRP A 10 10.70 18.12 -10.74
CA TRP A 10 11.32 19.40 -11.05
C TRP A 10 12.81 19.35 -10.72
N LEU A 11 13.63 19.68 -11.73
CA LEU A 11 15.05 19.91 -11.55
C LEU A 11 15.33 21.42 -11.62
N PHE A 12 16.18 21.88 -10.72
CA PHE A 12 16.65 23.26 -10.68
C PHE A 12 18.17 23.26 -10.57
N TRP A 13 18.84 24.12 -11.34
CA TRP A 13 20.29 24.28 -11.26
C TRP A 13 20.69 25.70 -11.65
N ALA A 14 21.90 26.10 -11.28
CA ALA A 14 22.53 27.32 -11.76
C ALA A 14 23.50 26.99 -12.90
N ARG A 15 23.59 27.87 -13.89
CA ARG A 15 24.52 27.75 -15.02
C ARG A 15 25.19 29.08 -15.30
N LEU A 16 26.51 29.04 -15.50
CA LEU A 16 27.29 30.17 -16.01
C LEU A 16 26.90 30.43 -17.48
N ILE A 17 26.44 31.64 -17.74
CA ILE A 17 26.14 32.16 -19.08
C ILE A 17 27.27 33.08 -19.49
N VAL A 18 27.87 32.78 -20.64
CA VAL A 18 28.98 33.55 -21.23
C VAL A 18 28.43 34.35 -22.39
N VAL A 19 28.29 35.66 -22.22
CA VAL A 19 27.87 36.59 -23.30
C VAL A 19 29.09 37.06 -24.07
N SER A 20 30.20 37.31 -23.38
CA SER A 20 31.50 37.64 -23.96
C SER A 20 32.63 37.19 -23.02
N LEU A 21 33.89 37.44 -23.42
CA LEU A 21 35.05 37.16 -22.57
C LEU A 21 35.07 37.97 -21.27
N THR A 22 34.32 39.07 -21.18
CA THR A 22 34.28 39.98 -20.03
C THR A 22 32.92 40.06 -19.35
N VAL A 23 31.88 39.47 -19.96
CA VAL A 23 30.51 39.49 -19.43
C VAL A 23 30.03 38.05 -19.27
N GLN A 24 30.02 37.61 -18.02
CA GLN A 24 29.54 36.30 -17.61
C GLN A 24 28.72 36.45 -16.33
N TYR A 25 27.67 35.65 -16.20
CA TYR A 25 26.81 35.64 -15.02
C TYR A 25 26.12 34.30 -14.86
N TYR A 26 25.68 33.97 -13.65
CA TYR A 26 24.92 32.77 -13.38
C TYR A 26 23.42 33.01 -13.37
N ALA A 27 22.71 32.16 -14.09
CA ALA A 27 21.25 32.13 -14.06
C ALA A 27 20.74 30.77 -13.62
N LEU A 28 19.55 30.78 -13.00
CA LEU A 28 18.83 29.57 -12.65
C LEU A 28 18.07 29.04 -13.86
N PHE A 29 18.04 27.72 -13.97
CA PHE A 29 17.33 26.99 -14.99
C PHE A 29 16.48 25.89 -14.37
N THR A 30 15.44 25.49 -15.10
CA THR A 30 14.61 24.35 -14.74
C THR A 30 14.30 23.45 -15.93
N LYS A 31 14.01 22.20 -15.58
CA LYS A 31 13.44 21.16 -16.43
C LYS A 31 12.41 20.40 -15.60
N THR A 32 11.35 19.97 -16.25
CA THR A 32 10.31 19.13 -15.63
C THR A 32 10.20 17.78 -16.31
N SER A 33 9.70 16.79 -15.57
CA SER A 33 9.36 15.48 -16.10
C SER A 33 8.02 15.02 -15.53
N TYR A 34 7.11 14.65 -16.43
CA TYR A 34 5.79 14.11 -16.09
C TYR A 34 5.76 12.58 -16.09
N ASN A 35 6.90 11.93 -16.35
CA ASN A 35 7.03 10.48 -16.53
C ASN A 35 8.23 9.92 -15.75
N MET A 36 8.41 10.40 -14.52
CA MET A 36 9.45 9.94 -13.59
C MET A 36 10.89 10.01 -14.13
N GLY A 37 11.19 11.04 -14.91
CA GLY A 37 12.53 11.28 -15.43
C GLY A 37 12.86 10.48 -16.69
N ALA A 38 11.91 9.73 -17.27
CA ALA A 38 12.11 9.05 -18.55
C ALA A 38 12.34 10.05 -19.70
N THR A 39 11.60 11.16 -19.70
CA THR A 39 11.88 12.32 -20.56
C THR A 39 11.80 13.61 -19.76
N TRP A 40 12.49 14.65 -20.25
CA TRP A 40 12.55 15.97 -19.62
C TRP A 40 12.13 17.04 -20.62
N SER A 41 11.53 18.11 -20.12
CA SER A 41 11.19 19.30 -20.91
C SER A 41 12.44 19.95 -21.55
N SER A 42 12.20 20.90 -22.46
CA SER A 42 13.23 21.87 -22.80
C SER A 42 13.64 22.68 -21.56
N GLU A 43 14.86 23.20 -21.59
CA GLU A 43 15.35 24.06 -20.51
C GLU A 43 14.62 25.40 -20.53
N THR A 44 14.24 25.87 -19.34
CA THR A 44 13.67 27.20 -19.14
C THR A 44 14.56 27.98 -18.18
N GLN A 45 14.97 29.19 -18.58
CA GLN A 45 15.67 30.11 -17.70
C GLN A 45 14.67 30.77 -16.74
N LEU A 46 14.96 30.75 -15.45
CA LEU A 46 14.08 31.28 -14.40
C LEU A 46 14.47 32.70 -13.97
N THR A 47 15.76 33.02 -13.91
CA THR A 47 16.26 34.36 -13.58
C THR A 47 16.82 35.03 -14.83
N ASN A 48 16.23 36.15 -15.24
CA ASN A 48 16.53 36.83 -16.51
C ASN A 48 16.89 38.32 -16.32
N THR A 49 17.60 38.62 -15.24
CA THR A 49 18.00 39.97 -14.82
C THR A 49 19.27 40.44 -15.55
N SER A 50 19.80 41.61 -15.17
CA SER A 50 21.05 42.18 -15.73
C SER A 50 22.20 41.16 -15.76
N THR A 51 23.10 41.28 -16.73
CA THR A 51 24.30 40.43 -16.88
C THR A 51 25.35 40.66 -15.79
N SER A 52 25.09 41.54 -14.82
CA SER A 52 25.88 41.75 -13.60
C SER A 52 25.29 41.03 -12.37
N VAL A 53 24.14 40.36 -12.55
CA VAL A 53 23.44 39.67 -11.47
C VAL A 53 23.67 38.17 -11.60
N ASP A 54 24.12 37.58 -10.51
CA ASP A 54 24.28 36.15 -10.37
C ASP A 54 23.18 35.56 -9.48
N SER A 55 22.73 34.35 -9.82
CA SER A 55 21.77 33.58 -9.04
C SER A 55 22.25 32.13 -8.89
N TYR A 56 22.34 31.64 -7.64
CA TYR A 56 22.90 30.32 -7.32
C TYR A 56 22.11 29.56 -6.27
N MET A 57 22.51 28.30 -6.07
CA MET A 57 22.08 27.42 -4.97
C MET A 57 20.55 27.30 -4.87
N PRO A 58 19.86 26.94 -5.97
CA PRO A 58 18.42 26.79 -5.93
C PRO A 58 18.01 25.67 -4.97
N SER A 59 17.05 25.96 -4.09
CA SER A 59 16.41 25.01 -3.19
C SER A 59 14.90 25.17 -3.28
N ALA A 60 14.16 24.07 -3.46
CA ALA A 60 12.72 24.11 -3.69
C ALA A 60 11.93 23.44 -2.56
N ALA A 61 10.76 23.99 -2.24
CA ALA A 61 9.79 23.40 -1.32
C ALA A 61 8.36 23.64 -1.83
N GLN A 62 7.44 22.71 -1.54
CA GLN A 62 6.03 22.88 -1.89
C GLN A 62 5.23 23.40 -0.69
N SER A 63 4.43 24.44 -0.90
CA SER A 63 3.46 24.91 0.10
C SER A 63 2.31 23.92 0.24
N SER A 64 1.89 23.63 1.48
CA SER A 64 0.66 22.87 1.76
C SER A 64 -0.59 23.75 1.86
N TYR A 65 -0.42 25.08 1.93
CA TYR A 65 -1.50 26.06 2.07
C TYR A 65 -1.68 26.92 0.82
N GLY A 66 -2.85 27.55 0.71
CA GLY A 66 -3.20 28.44 -0.40
C GLY A 66 -3.26 27.70 -1.73
N THR A 67 -2.55 28.20 -2.74
CA THR A 67 -2.52 27.63 -4.09
C THR A 67 -1.60 26.42 -4.24
N LYS A 68 -0.94 25.98 -3.14
CA LYS A 68 -0.02 24.82 -3.12
C LYS A 68 1.14 24.93 -4.13
N SER A 69 1.58 26.17 -4.37
CA SER A 69 2.70 26.49 -5.26
C SER A 69 4.03 25.93 -4.76
N LEU A 70 4.95 25.73 -5.70
CA LEU A 70 6.36 25.56 -5.40
C LEU A 70 7.00 26.91 -5.11
N TRP A 71 7.83 26.93 -4.08
CA TRP A 71 8.74 28.01 -3.74
C TRP A 71 10.16 27.57 -4.11
N LEU A 72 10.86 28.40 -4.88
CA LEU A 72 12.26 28.21 -5.22
C LEU A 72 13.07 29.31 -4.54
N PHE A 73 13.77 28.97 -3.47
CA PHE A 73 14.71 29.84 -2.77
C PHE A 73 16.08 29.79 -3.43
N TYR A 74 16.76 30.92 -3.51
CA TYR A 74 18.08 31.01 -4.11
C TYR A 74 18.86 32.22 -3.58
N SER A 75 20.17 32.19 -3.75
CA SER A 75 21.06 33.30 -3.38
C SER A 75 21.31 34.18 -4.60
N SER A 76 21.18 35.51 -4.46
CA SER A 76 21.43 36.46 -5.56
C SER A 76 21.89 37.84 -5.07
N ASN A 77 22.63 38.55 -5.93
CA ASN A 77 23.04 39.95 -5.75
C ASN A 77 22.15 40.93 -6.54
N LEU A 78 20.87 40.59 -6.76
CA LEU A 78 19.95 41.37 -7.62
C LEU A 78 19.83 42.86 -7.24
N ASN A 79 19.81 43.19 -5.95
CA ASN A 79 19.59 44.56 -5.46
C ASN A 79 20.79 45.16 -4.69
N GLU A 80 21.86 44.41 -4.45
CA GLU A 80 22.96 44.81 -3.56
C GLU A 80 24.30 44.28 -4.09
N PRO A 81 25.45 44.88 -3.73
CA PRO A 81 26.76 44.32 -4.05
C PRO A 81 27.04 42.98 -3.32
N THR A 82 26.21 42.61 -2.35
CA THR A 82 26.28 41.35 -1.59
C THR A 82 25.12 40.43 -1.92
N TYR A 83 25.28 39.14 -1.63
CA TYR A 83 24.24 38.13 -1.82
C TYR A 83 23.21 38.17 -0.69
N ASP A 84 21.94 38.07 -1.06
CA ASP A 84 20.80 37.84 -0.15
C ASP A 84 19.94 36.68 -0.69
N ILE A 85 18.96 36.24 0.10
CA ILE A 85 18.05 35.16 -0.25
C ILE A 85 16.80 35.72 -0.92
N TYR A 86 16.54 35.21 -2.13
CA TYR A 86 15.37 35.53 -2.92
C TYR A 86 14.51 34.28 -3.12
N ALA A 87 13.26 34.49 -3.54
CA ALA A 87 12.35 33.40 -3.85
C ALA A 87 11.57 33.66 -5.14
N LEU A 88 11.41 32.62 -5.95
CA LEU A 88 10.41 32.55 -7.02
C LEU A 88 9.27 31.64 -6.58
N MET A 89 8.06 31.92 -7.06
CA MET A 89 6.89 31.10 -6.78
C MET A 89 6.25 30.64 -8.09
N SER A 90 5.90 29.35 -8.16
CA SER A 90 5.15 28.81 -9.31
C SER A 90 3.68 29.26 -9.26
N SER A 91 2.96 29.05 -10.37
CA SER A 91 1.50 28.96 -10.32
C SER A 91 1.04 27.87 -9.35
N GLY A 92 -0.21 27.95 -8.91
CA GLY A 92 -0.78 26.92 -8.04
C GLY A 92 -0.76 25.53 -8.68
N ILE A 93 -0.47 24.51 -7.88
CA ILE A 93 -0.45 23.09 -8.29
C ILE A 93 -1.67 22.43 -7.67
N SER A 94 -2.83 22.93 -8.10
CA SER A 94 -4.14 22.57 -7.61
C SER A 94 -5.17 23.01 -8.65
N PRO A 95 -6.27 22.27 -8.83
CA PRO A 95 -6.57 20.98 -8.21
C PRO A 95 -5.81 19.79 -8.85
N VAL A 96 -5.60 18.70 -8.11
CA VAL A 96 -5.01 17.44 -8.61
C VAL A 96 -5.92 16.25 -8.29
N HIS A 97 -5.82 15.21 -9.11
CA HIS A 97 -6.43 13.89 -8.86
C HIS A 97 -5.36 13.00 -8.22
N ASP A 98 -5.69 12.37 -7.09
CA ASP A 98 -4.73 11.54 -6.36
C ASP A 98 -5.46 10.63 -5.35
N VAL A 99 -5.34 9.32 -5.55
CA VAL A 99 -5.90 8.28 -4.67
C VAL A 99 -4.79 7.35 -4.21
N ASP A 100 -4.74 7.06 -2.91
CA ASP A 100 -3.76 6.14 -2.34
C ASP A 100 -4.41 4.95 -1.64
N LEU A 101 -3.61 3.87 -1.52
CA LEU A 101 -3.91 2.74 -0.65
C LEU A 101 -3.02 2.79 0.58
N SER A 102 -3.63 2.96 1.75
CA SER A 102 -2.90 3.17 3.01
C SER A 102 -2.88 1.97 3.95
N ALA A 103 -3.85 1.04 3.85
CA ALA A 103 -3.87 -0.15 4.70
C ALA A 103 -4.63 -1.33 4.09
N ILE A 104 -4.18 -2.54 4.43
CA ILE A 104 -4.90 -3.80 4.23
C ILE A 104 -4.88 -4.55 5.56
N HIS A 105 -6.05 -4.98 6.03
CA HIS A 105 -6.18 -5.86 7.19
C HIS A 105 -7.07 -7.05 6.83
N ALA A 106 -6.67 -8.24 7.27
CA ALA A 106 -7.41 -9.47 7.03
C ALA A 106 -7.60 -10.24 8.33
N SER A 107 -8.84 -10.65 8.59
CA SER A 107 -9.18 -11.48 9.75
C SER A 107 -10.40 -12.34 9.47
N ASN A 108 -10.47 -13.50 10.10
CA ASN A 108 -11.70 -14.28 10.14
C ASN A 108 -12.71 -13.68 11.14
N ASN A 109 -13.87 -14.33 11.28
CA ASN A 109 -14.93 -13.91 12.20
C ASN A 109 -14.58 -14.02 13.70
N LEU A 110 -13.47 -14.68 14.03
CA LEU A 110 -12.93 -14.80 15.39
C LEU A 110 -11.81 -13.78 15.67
N GLY A 111 -11.48 -12.92 14.69
CA GLY A 111 -10.43 -11.91 14.81
C GLY A 111 -9.00 -12.45 14.67
N THR A 112 -8.81 -13.68 14.19
CA THR A 112 -7.47 -14.24 13.97
C THR A 112 -7.04 -14.10 12.51
N PHE A 113 -5.72 -14.18 12.29
CA PHE A 113 -5.08 -14.12 10.98
C PHE A 113 -4.78 -15.52 10.41
N TRP A 114 -5.41 -16.57 10.95
CA TRP A 114 -5.31 -17.94 10.45
C TRP A 114 -6.69 -18.56 10.29
N GLU A 115 -6.83 -19.52 9.39
CA GLU A 115 -8.13 -20.14 9.08
C GLU A 115 -7.96 -21.57 8.54
N TYR A 116 -8.83 -22.50 8.95
CA TYR A 116 -8.95 -23.78 8.26
C TYR A 116 -9.69 -23.58 6.93
N PRO A 117 -9.36 -24.28 5.83
CA PRO A 117 -10.11 -24.20 4.59
C PRO A 117 -11.61 -24.42 4.81
N GLY A 118 -12.43 -23.39 4.57
CA GLY A 118 -13.88 -23.47 4.80
C GLY A 118 -14.33 -23.24 6.25
N GLY A 119 -13.39 -22.92 7.14
CA GLY A 119 -13.62 -22.69 8.57
C GLY A 119 -13.84 -23.97 9.38
N LEU A 120 -13.43 -23.93 10.65
CA LEU A 120 -13.70 -25.01 11.60
C LEU A 120 -14.98 -24.73 12.42
N LYS A 121 -15.98 -25.59 12.24
CA LYS A 121 -17.32 -25.42 12.86
C LYS A 121 -17.32 -25.57 14.37
N SER A 122 -16.48 -26.43 14.93
CA SER A 122 -16.42 -26.69 16.38
C SER A 122 -16.00 -25.46 17.19
N ILE A 123 -15.33 -24.49 16.54
CA ILE A 123 -14.98 -23.19 17.12
C ILE A 123 -15.84 -22.03 16.60
N GLY A 124 -16.84 -22.32 15.76
CA GLY A 124 -17.65 -21.31 15.08
C GLY A 124 -16.86 -20.48 14.06
N GLN A 125 -15.72 -20.96 13.56
CA GLN A 125 -14.99 -20.29 12.49
C GLN A 125 -15.73 -20.49 11.16
N SER A 126 -16.03 -19.38 10.48
CA SER A 126 -16.66 -19.40 9.16
C SER A 126 -15.64 -19.61 8.05
N ALA A 127 -16.10 -19.93 6.85
CA ALA A 127 -15.29 -20.02 5.63
C ALA A 127 -14.80 -18.69 5.07
N ILE A 128 -15.03 -17.57 5.78
CA ILE A 128 -14.87 -16.22 5.25
C ILE A 128 -13.80 -15.47 6.02
N VAL A 129 -12.72 -15.14 5.31
CA VAL A 129 -11.76 -14.11 5.72
C VAL A 129 -12.30 -12.76 5.24
N THR A 130 -12.52 -11.83 6.17
CA THR A 130 -12.86 -10.45 5.85
C THR A 130 -11.58 -9.67 5.62
N VAL A 131 -11.44 -9.05 4.46
CA VAL A 131 -10.31 -8.19 4.11
C VAL A 131 -10.81 -6.76 3.99
N SER A 132 -10.35 -5.87 4.86
CA SER A 132 -10.64 -4.44 4.81
C SER A 132 -9.48 -3.67 4.22
N ILE A 133 -9.76 -2.83 3.23
CA ILE A 133 -8.78 -2.00 2.54
C ILE A 133 -9.12 -0.53 2.79
N THR A 134 -8.16 0.24 3.27
CA THR A 134 -8.31 1.69 3.43
C THR A 134 -7.80 2.38 2.18
N VAL A 135 -8.68 3.14 1.55
CA VAL A 135 -8.37 3.99 0.39
C VAL A 135 -8.53 5.43 0.83
N ALA A 136 -7.50 6.27 0.64
CA ALA A 136 -7.60 7.70 0.88
C ALA A 136 -7.54 8.47 -0.44
N ASN A 137 -8.20 9.63 -0.44
CA ASN A 137 -8.11 10.58 -1.53
C ASN A 137 -7.34 11.79 -1.03
N VAL A 138 -6.08 11.91 -1.47
CA VAL A 138 -5.18 13.00 -1.10
C VAL A 138 -5.20 14.14 -2.14
N GLY A 139 -6.00 13.97 -3.19
CA GLY A 139 -6.31 14.97 -4.20
C GLY A 139 -7.36 15.99 -3.77
N ASP A 140 -7.79 16.81 -4.74
CA ASP A 140 -8.76 17.90 -4.53
C ASP A 140 -10.13 17.64 -5.14
N TYR A 141 -10.27 16.55 -5.91
CA TYR A 141 -11.52 16.14 -6.54
C TYR A 141 -12.15 14.99 -5.77
N GLY A 142 -13.48 14.88 -5.82
CA GLY A 142 -14.16 13.65 -5.37
C GLY A 142 -14.00 12.57 -6.42
N GLU A 143 -13.57 11.38 -6.01
CA GLU A 143 -13.18 10.30 -6.92
C GLU A 143 -14.11 9.10 -6.84
N SER A 144 -14.42 8.51 -7.99
CA SER A 144 -15.04 7.19 -8.10
C SER A 144 -13.99 6.16 -8.46
N ILE A 145 -13.67 5.28 -7.52
CA ILE A 145 -12.55 4.33 -7.64
C ILE A 145 -13.03 2.96 -8.11
N ASN A 146 -12.16 2.25 -8.84
CA ASN A 146 -12.29 0.82 -9.12
C ASN A 146 -11.17 0.08 -8.40
N LEU A 147 -11.47 -0.50 -7.24
CA LEU A 147 -10.53 -1.25 -6.42
C LEU A 147 -10.60 -2.73 -6.79
N SER A 148 -9.46 -3.37 -7.03
CA SER A 148 -9.35 -4.81 -7.25
C SER A 148 -8.49 -5.44 -6.17
N LEU A 149 -8.85 -6.65 -5.72
CA LEU A 149 -8.10 -7.37 -4.69
C LEU A 149 -7.75 -8.78 -5.18
N THR A 150 -6.51 -9.18 -4.94
CA THR A 150 -6.02 -10.54 -5.21
C THR A 150 -5.36 -11.11 -3.97
N ALA A 151 -5.71 -12.34 -3.59
CA ALA A 151 -5.01 -13.13 -2.59
C ALA A 151 -3.96 -14.02 -3.27
N THR A 152 -2.71 -13.97 -2.81
CA THR A 152 -1.57 -14.57 -3.52
C THR A 152 -0.67 -15.38 -2.58
N ASN A 153 -0.36 -16.61 -2.99
CA ASN A 153 0.80 -17.39 -2.53
C ASN A 153 1.59 -17.82 -3.79
N LYS A 154 1.77 -19.11 -4.05
CA LYS A 154 2.25 -19.68 -5.32
C LYS A 154 1.19 -19.59 -6.42
N THR A 155 -0.08 -19.51 -6.02
CA THR A 155 -1.23 -19.27 -6.90
C THR A 155 -1.89 -17.95 -6.53
N SER A 156 -2.55 -17.33 -7.50
CA SER A 156 -3.31 -16.09 -7.33
C SER A 156 -4.79 -16.37 -7.41
N THR A 157 -5.56 -15.83 -6.46
CA THR A 157 -7.02 -15.87 -6.43
C THR A 157 -7.54 -14.44 -6.48
N SER A 158 -8.23 -14.07 -7.55
CA SER A 158 -8.87 -12.75 -7.64
C SER A 158 -10.17 -12.74 -6.83
N LEU A 159 -10.38 -11.69 -6.04
CA LEU A 159 -11.62 -11.47 -5.30
C LEU A 159 -12.54 -10.46 -6.03
N GLY A 160 -12.17 -10.08 -7.25
CA GLY A 160 -12.92 -9.17 -8.12
C GLY A 160 -12.67 -7.69 -7.85
N THR A 161 -13.47 -6.87 -8.53
CA THR A 161 -13.41 -5.41 -8.48
C THR A 161 -14.63 -4.84 -7.76
N LYS A 162 -14.43 -3.86 -6.89
CA LYS A 162 -15.47 -3.10 -6.21
C LYS A 162 -15.34 -1.61 -6.52
N THR A 163 -16.47 -0.93 -6.58
CA THR A 163 -16.52 0.52 -6.73
C THR A 163 -16.81 1.20 -5.40
N SER A 164 -16.23 2.37 -5.21
CA SER A 164 -16.54 3.24 -4.08
C SER A 164 -16.36 4.71 -4.47
N PHE A 165 -16.95 5.61 -3.70
CA PHE A 165 -16.71 7.04 -3.81
C PHE A 165 -15.86 7.51 -2.62
N VAL A 166 -14.86 8.35 -2.88
CA VAL A 166 -14.01 8.96 -1.84
C VAL A 166 -13.94 10.46 -2.08
N GLY A 167 -14.46 11.24 -1.14
CA GLY A 167 -14.39 12.70 -1.20
C GLY A 167 -12.95 13.23 -1.04
N PRO A 168 -12.66 14.46 -1.47
CA PRO A 168 -11.32 15.04 -1.37
C PRO A 168 -10.87 15.16 0.09
N GLY A 169 -9.65 14.72 0.37
CA GLY A 169 -9.07 14.69 1.73
C GLY A 169 -9.71 13.65 2.66
N ALA A 170 -10.60 12.78 2.17
CA ALA A 170 -11.28 11.77 2.97
C ALA A 170 -10.69 10.36 2.74
N SER A 171 -11.12 9.41 3.58
CA SER A 171 -10.80 7.99 3.43
C SER A 171 -12.05 7.13 3.53
N VAL A 172 -12.04 5.99 2.84
CA VAL A 172 -13.09 4.97 2.91
C VAL A 172 -12.47 3.60 3.18
N ILE A 173 -13.21 2.72 3.85
CA ILE A 173 -12.85 1.32 4.00
C ILE A 173 -13.71 0.49 3.06
N VAL A 174 -13.07 -0.27 2.16
CA VAL A 174 -13.73 -1.22 1.27
C VAL A 174 -13.50 -2.63 1.79
N TYR A 175 -14.59 -3.37 1.99
CA TYR A 175 -14.54 -4.74 2.49
C TYR A 175 -14.63 -5.76 1.37
N TYR A 176 -13.81 -6.81 1.44
CA TYR A 176 -13.90 -8.03 0.65
C TYR A 176 -14.13 -9.23 1.56
N TYR A 177 -14.80 -10.25 1.01
CA TYR A 177 -15.12 -11.48 1.72
C TYR A 177 -14.52 -12.64 0.95
N TRP A 178 -13.38 -13.13 1.41
CA TRP A 178 -12.65 -14.21 0.76
C TRP A 178 -13.14 -15.55 1.27
N ASN A 179 -13.79 -16.34 0.41
CA ASN A 179 -14.17 -17.71 0.74
C ASN A 179 -12.95 -18.63 0.65
N THR A 180 -12.57 -19.22 1.78
CA THR A 180 -11.41 -20.10 1.93
C THR A 180 -11.72 -21.57 1.66
N SER A 181 -12.98 -21.91 1.34
CA SER A 181 -13.37 -23.28 1.00
C SER A 181 -12.59 -23.79 -0.21
N GLY A 182 -11.84 -24.88 -0.03
CA GLY A 182 -11.01 -25.46 -1.09
C GLY A 182 -9.72 -24.68 -1.41
N ILE A 183 -9.42 -23.61 -0.66
CA ILE A 183 -8.14 -22.93 -0.74
C ILE A 183 -7.07 -23.82 -0.11
N LYS A 184 -5.92 -23.95 -0.79
CA LYS A 184 -4.82 -24.79 -0.30
C LYS A 184 -4.20 -24.16 0.95
N PRO A 185 -3.85 -24.96 1.98
CA PRO A 185 -3.17 -24.43 3.14
C PRO A 185 -1.81 -23.83 2.77
N ALA A 186 -1.59 -22.57 3.14
CA ALA A 186 -0.38 -21.80 2.94
C ALA A 186 -0.50 -20.41 3.61
N ARG A 187 0.58 -19.62 3.60
CA ARG A 187 0.54 -18.19 3.95
C ARG A 187 0.19 -17.32 2.73
N TYR A 188 -0.96 -16.66 2.75
CA TYR A 188 -1.40 -15.77 1.68
C TYR A 188 -1.07 -14.31 1.98
N GLY A 189 -0.59 -13.62 0.96
CA GLY A 189 -0.54 -12.16 0.89
C GLY A 189 -1.75 -11.60 0.14
N PHE A 190 -1.93 -10.29 0.23
CA PHE A 190 -2.95 -9.56 -0.51
C PHE A 190 -2.31 -8.46 -1.35
N SER A 191 -2.79 -8.30 -2.57
CA SER A 191 -2.43 -7.22 -3.49
C SER A 191 -3.71 -6.48 -3.88
N ALA A 192 -3.80 -5.24 -3.44
CA ALA A 192 -4.89 -4.32 -3.75
C ALA A 192 -4.40 -3.31 -4.79
N THR A 193 -5.22 -3.04 -5.80
CA THR A 193 -4.92 -2.06 -6.85
C THR A 193 -6.16 -1.23 -7.15
N VAL A 194 -6.02 0.09 -7.06
CA VAL A 194 -6.97 1.06 -7.63
C VAL A 194 -6.56 1.31 -9.07
N THR A 195 -7.52 1.23 -10.00
CA THR A 195 -7.27 1.68 -11.38
C THR A 195 -7.14 3.19 -11.36
N PRO A 196 -6.10 3.79 -12.01
CA PRO A 196 -5.90 5.23 -12.00
C PRO A 196 -7.18 5.98 -12.36
N VAL A 197 -7.54 6.97 -11.53
CA VAL A 197 -8.77 7.72 -11.74
C VAL A 197 -8.62 8.66 -12.94
N PRO A 198 -9.72 9.01 -13.64
CA PRO A 198 -9.62 9.91 -14.79
C PRO A 198 -8.99 11.25 -14.42
N GLY A 199 -7.85 11.58 -15.05
CA GLY A 199 -7.12 12.83 -14.78
C GLY A 199 -6.00 12.72 -13.76
N GLU A 200 -5.81 11.55 -13.14
CA GLU A 200 -4.66 11.26 -12.28
C GLU A 200 -3.35 11.33 -13.06
N ALA A 201 -2.42 12.13 -12.54
CA ALA A 201 -1.13 12.30 -13.15
C ALA A 201 -0.30 11.01 -12.98
N TYR A 202 0.51 10.66 -13.98
CA TYR A 202 1.32 9.43 -13.95
C TYR A 202 2.15 9.29 -12.66
N GLY A 203 2.74 10.38 -12.16
CA GLY A 203 3.53 10.37 -10.93
C GLY A 203 2.74 10.11 -9.64
N ASN A 204 1.41 10.23 -9.68
CA ASN A 204 0.48 9.91 -8.57
C ASN A 204 -0.15 8.52 -8.73
N THR A 205 0.29 7.69 -9.69
CA THR A 205 -0.30 6.35 -9.88
C THR A 205 0.43 5.23 -9.15
N PHE A 206 1.45 5.55 -8.35
CA PHE A 206 2.37 4.55 -7.79
C PHE A 206 1.94 4.01 -6.43
N ASP A 207 1.18 4.80 -5.69
CA ASP A 207 0.49 4.47 -4.43
C ASP A 207 -0.92 3.90 -4.65
N ASN A 208 -1.37 3.85 -5.91
CA ASN A 208 -2.57 3.11 -6.31
C ASN A 208 -2.44 1.58 -6.15
N THR A 209 -1.29 1.04 -5.73
CA THR A 209 -1.12 -0.39 -5.46
C THR A 209 -0.45 -0.62 -4.12
N LEU A 210 -1.06 -1.46 -3.28
CA LEU A 210 -0.51 -1.91 -2.00
C LEU A 210 -0.49 -3.43 -1.97
N SER A 211 0.69 -4.01 -1.72
CA SER A 211 0.88 -5.46 -1.64
C SER A 211 1.56 -5.85 -0.34
N LEU A 212 0.91 -6.73 0.43
CA LEU A 212 1.42 -7.26 1.69
C LEU A 212 1.51 -8.79 1.61
N SER A 213 2.63 -9.36 2.04
CA SER A 213 2.81 -10.82 2.12
C SER A 213 2.39 -11.37 3.48
N ASN A 214 2.08 -12.67 3.55
CA ASN A 214 1.86 -13.41 4.80
C ASN A 214 0.81 -12.81 5.75
N GLN A 215 -0.27 -12.25 5.21
CA GLN A 215 -1.34 -11.60 5.97
C GLN A 215 -2.36 -12.58 6.55
N THR A 216 -2.57 -13.72 5.90
CA THR A 216 -3.47 -14.76 6.40
C THR A 216 -2.86 -16.12 6.19
N ARG A 217 -2.87 -16.97 7.22
CA ARG A 217 -2.40 -18.35 7.13
C ARG A 217 -3.58 -19.31 7.02
N ILE A 218 -3.73 -19.97 5.88
CA ILE A 218 -4.65 -21.09 5.77
C ILE A 218 -3.91 -22.33 6.29
N ILE A 219 -4.42 -22.94 7.35
CA ILE A 219 -3.82 -24.12 8.02
C ILE A 219 -4.57 -25.40 7.64
N PRO A 220 -3.88 -26.55 7.49
CA PRO A 220 -4.53 -27.79 7.08
C PRO A 220 -5.51 -28.29 8.15
N LEU A 221 -6.59 -28.95 7.74
CA LEU A 221 -7.50 -29.60 8.68
C LEU A 221 -6.74 -30.73 9.40
N GLY A 222 -6.77 -30.74 10.73
CA GLY A 222 -5.98 -31.65 11.56
C GLY A 222 -4.73 -31.04 12.20
N ASP A 223 -4.36 -29.80 11.84
CA ASP A 223 -3.38 -29.01 12.61
C ASP A 223 -4.09 -28.42 13.83
N VAL A 224 -4.03 -29.13 14.95
CA VAL A 224 -4.79 -28.84 16.18
C VAL A 224 -4.05 -27.82 17.04
N ASN A 225 -2.72 -27.86 17.02
CA ASN A 225 -1.88 -26.94 17.77
C ASN A 225 -1.65 -25.59 17.04
N GLN A 226 -2.04 -25.51 15.77
CA GLN A 226 -2.04 -24.33 14.89
C GLN A 226 -0.63 -23.83 14.53
N ASP A 227 0.37 -24.70 14.62
CA ASP A 227 1.74 -24.40 14.20
C ASP A 227 1.92 -24.50 12.68
N GLY A 228 0.90 -24.99 11.97
CA GLY A 228 0.77 -25.17 10.54
C GLY A 228 1.55 -26.33 9.97
N SER A 229 2.00 -27.24 10.82
CA SER A 229 2.37 -28.61 10.47
C SER A 229 1.29 -29.56 11.00
N ILE A 230 1.23 -30.77 10.44
CA ILE A 230 0.45 -31.84 11.05
C ILE A 230 1.41 -32.94 11.45
N ASP A 231 1.60 -33.13 12.74
CA ASP A 231 2.54 -34.12 13.26
C ASP A 231 1.99 -34.88 14.48
N ILE A 232 2.88 -35.58 15.19
CA ILE A 232 2.52 -36.41 16.33
C ILE A 232 2.01 -35.60 17.52
N ILE A 233 2.34 -34.30 17.59
CA ILE A 233 1.84 -33.37 18.60
C ILE A 233 0.34 -33.19 18.40
N ASP A 234 -0.14 -32.96 17.19
CA ASP A 234 -1.58 -32.79 16.91
C ASP A 234 -2.39 -34.03 17.29
N ALA A 235 -1.91 -35.21 16.88
CA ALA A 235 -2.52 -36.48 17.25
C ALA A 235 -2.49 -36.69 18.77
N GLY A 236 -1.37 -36.33 19.42
CA GLY A 236 -1.22 -36.35 20.87
C GLY A 236 -2.21 -35.44 21.58
N VAL A 237 -2.49 -34.23 21.05
CA VAL A 237 -3.50 -33.32 21.60
C VAL A 237 -4.90 -33.95 21.51
N CYS A 238 -5.29 -34.54 20.38
CA CYS A 238 -6.57 -35.24 20.26
C CYS A 238 -6.68 -36.41 21.24
N LEU A 239 -5.65 -37.28 21.29
CA LEU A 239 -5.64 -38.47 22.16
C LEU A 239 -5.66 -38.11 23.65
N ALA A 240 -4.99 -37.03 24.06
CA ALA A 240 -5.00 -36.55 25.44
C ALA A 240 -6.40 -36.14 25.93
N HIS A 241 -7.32 -35.88 25.01
CA HIS A 241 -8.66 -35.35 25.28
C HIS A 241 -9.79 -36.25 24.76
N PHE A 242 -9.45 -37.51 24.45
CA PHE A 242 -10.40 -38.49 23.95
C PHE A 242 -11.62 -38.65 24.87
N GLY A 243 -12.82 -38.55 24.29
CA GLY A 243 -14.11 -38.70 24.96
C GLY A 243 -14.65 -37.42 25.63
N TRP A 244 -13.97 -36.29 25.52
CA TRP A 244 -14.40 -35.04 26.15
C TRP A 244 -15.32 -34.23 25.23
N LYS A 245 -16.33 -33.56 25.81
CA LYS A 245 -17.30 -32.70 25.11
C LYS A 245 -17.09 -31.21 25.35
N ASP A 246 -16.50 -30.85 26.49
CA ASP A 246 -16.21 -29.47 26.90
C ASP A 246 -15.11 -29.49 27.95
N SER A 247 -14.16 -28.56 27.88
CA SER A 247 -13.19 -28.30 28.96
C SER A 247 -12.51 -26.95 28.84
N SER A 248 -11.94 -26.49 29.97
CA SER A 248 -11.19 -25.24 30.08
C SER A 248 -9.85 -25.23 29.33
N TYR A 249 -9.41 -26.34 28.72
CA TYR A 249 -8.15 -26.37 27.96
C TYR A 249 -8.35 -25.74 26.57
N TYR A 250 -7.56 -24.70 26.26
CA TYR A 250 -7.83 -23.83 25.12
C TYR A 250 -7.69 -24.48 23.73
N LEU A 251 -6.92 -25.57 23.60
CA LEU A 251 -6.75 -26.28 22.32
C LEU A 251 -7.85 -27.29 22.02
N LEU A 252 -8.63 -27.71 23.03
CA LEU A 252 -9.67 -28.72 22.88
C LEU A 252 -10.69 -28.41 21.80
N LYS A 253 -11.06 -27.14 21.72
CA LYS A 253 -12.04 -26.67 20.75
C LYS A 253 -11.56 -26.89 19.31
N TYR A 254 -10.26 -27.03 19.09
CA TYR A 254 -9.68 -27.35 17.78
C TYR A 254 -9.52 -28.86 17.54
N SER A 255 -9.67 -29.69 18.58
CA SER A 255 -9.48 -31.14 18.50
C SER A 255 -10.72 -31.91 18.01
N ASP A 256 -11.92 -31.32 18.12
CA ASP A 256 -13.14 -31.80 17.46
C ASP A 256 -13.12 -31.31 16.00
N VAL A 257 -12.29 -31.95 15.19
CA VAL A 257 -11.97 -31.53 13.81
C VAL A 257 -13.05 -31.94 12.83
N ASP A 258 -13.81 -33.00 13.13
CA ASP A 258 -14.95 -33.45 12.33
C ASP A 258 -16.29 -32.81 12.75
N ASN A 259 -16.30 -32.11 13.90
CA ASN A 259 -17.45 -31.42 14.46
C ASN A 259 -18.60 -32.39 14.83
N ALA A 260 -18.27 -33.57 15.36
CA ALA A 260 -19.22 -34.51 15.93
C ALA A 260 -19.68 -34.12 17.35
N GLY A 261 -19.02 -33.14 17.98
CA GLY A 261 -19.36 -32.63 19.31
C GLY A 261 -18.74 -33.43 20.47
N TYR A 262 -17.77 -34.29 20.17
CA TYR A 262 -16.92 -35.00 21.13
C TYR A 262 -15.65 -35.44 20.40
N ILE A 263 -14.52 -35.48 21.11
CA ILE A 263 -13.24 -35.88 20.52
C ILE A 263 -13.13 -37.41 20.53
N ASP A 264 -12.99 -38.07 19.39
CA ASP A 264 -12.82 -39.52 19.30
C ASP A 264 -11.76 -39.97 18.29
N ILE A 265 -11.84 -41.23 17.85
CA ILE A 265 -10.88 -41.83 16.93
C ILE A 265 -11.04 -41.30 15.50
N ILE A 266 -12.20 -40.74 15.15
CA ILE A 266 -12.45 -40.12 13.85
C ILE A 266 -11.65 -38.82 13.75
N ASP A 267 -11.62 -38.01 14.82
CA ASP A 267 -10.80 -36.80 14.87
C ASP A 267 -9.31 -37.12 14.68
N VAL A 268 -8.81 -38.12 15.41
CA VAL A 268 -7.43 -38.61 15.24
C VAL A 268 -7.22 -39.11 13.81
N GLY A 269 -8.19 -39.82 13.23
CA GLY A 269 -8.15 -40.25 11.83
C GLY A 269 -8.03 -39.10 10.83
N VAL A 270 -8.68 -37.95 11.08
CA VAL A 270 -8.54 -36.74 10.26
C VAL A 270 -7.12 -36.16 10.36
N VAL A 271 -6.53 -36.14 11.56
CA VAL A 271 -5.12 -35.76 11.75
C VAL A 271 -4.20 -36.71 10.98
N GLU A 272 -4.38 -38.02 11.14
CA GLU A 272 -3.55 -39.05 10.50
C GLU A 272 -3.61 -38.99 8.96
N VAL A 273 -4.79 -38.74 8.38
CA VAL A 273 -4.96 -38.61 6.92
C VAL A 273 -4.14 -37.46 6.34
N ASN A 274 -3.90 -36.41 7.13
CA ASN A 274 -3.17 -35.22 6.71
C ASN A 274 -1.75 -35.14 7.30
N PHE A 275 -1.27 -36.22 7.94
CA PHE A 275 0.01 -36.27 8.64
C PHE A 275 1.19 -35.92 7.72
N GLY A 276 2.13 -35.12 8.23
CA GLY A 276 3.31 -34.65 7.51
C GLY A 276 3.07 -33.42 6.62
N PHE A 277 1.86 -32.84 6.61
CA PHE A 277 1.61 -31.58 5.91
C PHE A 277 2.35 -30.42 6.58
N VAL A 278 2.84 -29.45 5.79
CA VAL A 278 3.40 -28.18 6.28
C VAL A 278 2.91 -27.01 5.41
N SER A 279 2.34 -25.96 6.04
CA SER A 279 1.74 -24.76 5.43
C SER A 279 2.59 -23.49 5.53
#